data_AF-A0A819KN36-F1
#
_entry.id   AF-A0A819KN36-F1
#
_cell.length_a   1.000
_cell.length_b   1.000
_cell.length_c   1.000
_cell.angle_alpha   90.00
_cell.angle_beta   90.00
_cell.angle_gamma   90.00
#
_symmetry.space_group_name_H-M   'P 1'
#
loop_
_entity.id
_entity.type
_entity.pdbx_description
1 polymer ?
#
loop_
_entity_poly.entity_id
_entity_poly.type
_entity_poly.pdbx_seq_one_letter_code
_entity_poly.pdbx_strand_id
1 'polypeptide(L)'
;MNSRVFIIGSLIAIALALGLGIIIGHFAITKTTTNTSSKYDRLTKPADQQNYQTFINSIQAANIEANLKDLTSRPHMAGLPEDLESAQVIEKRWKTDGLQVTKLKYNVLLSYPDNNNPNRVTLISDNGMVIFQTAGVEKIYDSTQPKTVNPFLAYTPNGTV
;
A
#
# COMPACT_ATOMS: atom_id res chain seq x y z
N MET A 1 9.96 76.07 45.36
CA MET A 1 9.30 75.06 44.50
C MET A 1 9.92 73.71 44.84
N ASN A 2 9.14 72.77 45.38
CA ASN A 2 9.65 71.71 46.24
C ASN A 2 10.26 70.55 45.44
N SER A 3 11.56 70.29 45.62
CA SER A 3 12.32 69.21 44.97
C SER A 3 11.68 67.83 45.13
N ARG A 4 10.96 67.59 46.24
CA ARG A 4 10.22 66.35 46.49
C ARG A 4 9.05 66.13 45.51
N VAL A 5 8.38 67.19 45.08
CA VAL A 5 7.27 67.11 44.12
C VAL A 5 7.80 66.75 42.72
N PHE A 6 8.97 67.27 42.35
CA PHE A 6 9.64 66.92 41.10
C PHE A 6 10.11 65.46 41.07
N ILE A 7 10.65 64.94 42.16
CA ILE A 7 11.09 63.54 42.27
C ILE A 7 9.90 62.59 42.16
N ILE A 8 8.80 62.88 42.87
CA ILE A 8 7.58 62.06 42.82
C ILE A 8 6.94 62.11 41.43
N GLY A 9 6.88 63.30 40.81
CA GLY A 9 6.38 63.46 39.44
C GLY A 9 7.22 62.67 38.43
N SER A 10 8.55 62.67 38.57
CA SER A 10 9.45 61.91 37.70
C SER A 10 9.27 60.39 37.85
N LEU A 11 9.11 59.89 39.08
CA LEU A 11 8.86 58.46 39.33
C LEU A 11 7.54 57.98 38.72
N ILE A 12 6.48 58.79 38.80
CA ILE A 12 5.18 58.47 38.19
C ILE A 12 5.29 58.46 36.66
N ALA A 13 6.00 59.42 36.08
CA ALA A 13 6.22 59.46 34.62
C ALA A 13 7.00 58.23 34.11
N ILE A 14 8.02 57.78 34.85
CA ILE A 14 8.78 56.58 34.50
C ILE A 14 7.90 55.32 34.58
N ALA A 15 7.08 55.19 35.63
CA ALA A 15 6.17 54.06 35.78
C ALA A 15 5.13 53.99 34.65
N LEU A 16 4.59 55.14 34.24
CA LEU A 16 3.66 55.23 33.11
C LEU A 16 4.34 54.87 31.78
N ALA A 17 5.57 55.33 31.55
CA ALA A 17 6.33 55.01 30.35
C ALA A 17 6.65 53.50 30.26
N LEU A 18 7.02 52.87 31.37
CA LEU A 18 7.27 51.43 31.43
C LEU A 18 5.99 50.63 31.20
N GLY A 19 4.87 51.04 31.81
CA GLY A 19 3.58 50.39 31.61
C GLY A 19 3.12 50.45 30.15
N LEU A 20 3.22 51.62 29.51
CA LEU A 20 2.92 51.78 28.09
C LEU A 20 3.86 50.97 27.20
N GLY A 21 5.16 50.92 27.53
CA GLY A 21 6.15 50.12 26.81
C GLY A 21 5.85 48.62 26.85
N ILE A 22 5.39 48.09 27.99
CA ILE A 22 5.01 46.67 28.14
C ILE A 22 3.74 46.36 27.33
N ILE A 23 2.74 47.24 27.36
CA ILE A 23 1.49 47.05 26.60
C ILE A 23 1.80 47.07 25.10
N ILE A 24 2.55 48.07 24.64
CA ILE A 24 2.94 48.17 23.23
C ILE A 24 3.80 46.96 22.83
N GLY A 25 4.76 46.54 23.66
CA GLY A 25 5.57 45.35 23.39
C GLY A 25 4.73 44.07 23.30
N HIS A 26 3.72 43.91 24.17
CA HIS A 26 2.84 42.75 24.16
C HIS A 26 1.99 42.66 22.87
N PHE A 27 1.51 43.80 22.36
CA PHE A 27 0.64 43.84 21.18
C PHE A 27 1.38 44.07 19.85
N ALA A 28 2.60 44.62 19.87
CA ALA A 28 3.41 44.86 18.67
C ALA A 28 4.22 43.63 18.23
N ILE A 29 4.45 42.66 19.13
CA ILE A 29 5.02 41.36 18.76
C ILE A 29 3.89 40.55 18.10
N THR A 30 3.67 40.79 16.82
CA THR A 30 3.02 39.79 15.98
C THR A 30 3.92 38.57 15.99
N LYS A 31 3.45 37.46 16.58
CA LYS A 31 4.09 36.17 16.34
C LYS A 31 3.94 35.91 14.85
N THR A 32 4.96 36.24 14.07
CA THR A 32 5.07 35.77 12.70
C THR A 32 5.22 34.27 12.83
N THR A 33 4.09 33.56 12.81
CA THR A 33 4.07 32.13 12.54
C THR A 33 4.61 32.00 11.14
N THR A 34 5.93 31.91 11.02
CA THR A 34 6.56 31.54 9.77
C THR A 34 6.00 30.17 9.42
N ASN A 35 5.06 30.15 8.48
CA ASN A 35 4.56 28.96 7.83
C ASN A 35 5.68 28.35 6.95
N THR A 36 6.88 28.22 7.48
CA THR A 36 7.84 27.21 7.04
C THR A 36 7.44 25.90 7.70
N SER A 37 6.22 25.43 7.40
CA SER A 37 5.92 24.01 7.60
C SER A 37 6.82 23.30 6.60
N SER A 38 7.97 22.80 7.08
CA SER A 38 8.83 22.00 6.22
C SER A 38 7.98 20.86 5.68
N LYS A 39 8.23 20.43 4.44
CA LYS A 39 7.54 19.27 3.85
C LYS A 39 7.56 18.05 4.80
N TYR A 40 8.57 18.00 5.67
CA TYR A 40 8.78 17.00 6.70
C TYR A 40 7.86 17.16 7.93
N ASP A 41 7.52 18.38 8.35
CA ASP A 41 6.54 18.62 9.44
C ASP A 41 5.12 18.17 9.09
N ARG A 42 4.79 18.07 7.80
CA ARG A 42 3.52 17.48 7.34
C ARG A 42 3.54 15.95 7.37
N LEU A 43 4.72 15.33 7.29
CA LEU A 43 4.91 13.87 7.35
C LEU A 43 5.03 13.35 8.79
N THR A 44 5.46 14.21 9.72
CA THR A 44 5.61 13.89 11.15
C THR A 44 4.46 14.37 12.02
N LYS A 45 3.46 15.07 11.45
CA LYS A 45 2.22 15.34 12.17
C LYS A 45 1.60 14.00 12.56
N PRO A 46 1.35 13.75 13.87
CA PRO A 46 0.59 12.58 14.25
C PRO A 46 -0.70 12.60 13.43
N ALA A 47 -0.98 11.49 12.73
CA ALA A 47 -2.23 11.35 11.99
C ALA A 47 -3.35 11.83 12.91
N ASP A 48 -4.17 12.76 12.43
CA ASP A 48 -5.31 13.23 13.18
C ASP A 48 -6.06 11.98 13.66
N GLN A 49 -6.10 11.77 14.98
CA GLN A 49 -6.57 10.53 15.58
C GLN A 49 -7.99 10.21 15.10
N GLN A 50 -8.76 11.25 14.78
CA GLN A 50 -10.07 11.14 14.15
C GLN A 50 -9.99 10.54 12.74
N ASN A 51 -9.12 11.04 11.86
CA ASN A 51 -8.94 10.51 10.49
C ASN A 51 -8.43 9.06 10.51
N TYR A 52 -7.53 8.74 11.43
CA TYR A 52 -7.06 7.36 11.62
C TYR A 52 -8.22 6.44 12.03
N GLN A 53 -9.01 6.84 13.03
CA GLN A 53 -10.12 6.02 13.50
C GLN A 53 -11.22 5.87 12.44
N THR A 54 -11.52 6.94 11.69
CA THR A 54 -12.44 6.87 10.54
C THR A 54 -11.95 5.90 9.48
N PHE A 55 -10.65 5.92 9.15
CA PHE A 55 -10.07 4.97 8.21
C PHE A 55 -10.20 3.53 8.70
N ILE A 56 -9.78 3.22 9.93
CA ILE A 56 -9.88 1.86 10.48
C ILE A 56 -11.34 1.38 10.54
N ASN A 57 -12.27 2.25 10.94
CA ASN A 57 -13.70 1.92 11.00
C ASN A 57 -14.34 1.75 9.62
N SER A 58 -13.73 2.26 8.54
CA SER A 58 -14.23 2.10 7.17
C SER A 58 -13.93 0.71 6.58
N ILE A 59 -13.01 -0.04 7.17
CA ILE A 59 -12.62 -1.38 6.71
C ILE A 59 -13.70 -2.39 7.16
N GLN A 60 -14.35 -3.03 6.20
CA GLN A 60 -15.43 -3.99 6.46
C GLN A 60 -15.04 -5.40 6.01
N ALA A 61 -15.19 -6.39 6.90
CA ALA A 61 -14.90 -7.79 6.60
C ALA A 61 -15.71 -8.32 5.41
N ALA A 62 -16.98 -7.92 5.27
CA ALA A 62 -17.84 -8.30 4.16
C ALA A 62 -17.28 -7.87 2.79
N ASN A 63 -16.66 -6.68 2.72
CA ASN A 63 -16.03 -6.19 1.49
C ASN A 63 -14.76 -7.00 1.17
N ILE A 64 -13.98 -7.36 2.19
CA ILE A 64 -12.80 -8.22 2.04
C ILE A 64 -13.21 -9.60 1.53
N GLU A 65 -14.27 -10.19 2.09
CA GLU A 65 -14.81 -11.48 1.65
C GLU A 65 -15.30 -11.44 0.21
N ALA A 66 -16.06 -10.41 -0.18
CA ALA A 66 -16.52 -10.22 -1.54
C ALA A 66 -15.35 -10.05 -2.53
N ASN A 67 -14.33 -9.29 -2.13
CA ASN A 67 -13.11 -9.13 -2.92
C ASN A 67 -12.37 -10.44 -3.10
N LEU A 68 -12.21 -11.21 -2.03
CA LEU A 68 -11.56 -12.51 -2.08
C LEU A 68 -12.30 -13.45 -3.05
N LYS A 69 -13.62 -13.56 -2.91
CA LYS A 69 -14.46 -14.39 -3.79
C LYS A 69 -14.31 -14.03 -5.27
N ASP A 70 -14.28 -12.74 -5.61
CA ASP A 70 -14.14 -12.29 -7.00
C ASP A 70 -12.72 -12.57 -7.54
N LEU A 71 -11.70 -12.17 -6.78
CA LEU A 71 -10.29 -12.29 -7.20
C LEU A 71 -9.79 -13.75 -7.26
N THR A 72 -10.40 -14.67 -6.52
CA THR A 72 -10.06 -16.10 -6.56
C THR A 72 -11.00 -16.93 -7.44
N SER A 73 -11.94 -16.29 -8.16
CA SER A 73 -12.90 -17.02 -9.00
C SER A 73 -12.25 -17.72 -10.21
N ARG A 74 -11.05 -17.29 -10.61
CA ARG A 74 -10.28 -17.85 -11.72
C ARG A 74 -8.79 -17.95 -11.39
N PRO A 75 -8.06 -18.94 -11.95
CA PRO A 75 -6.60 -18.97 -11.91
C PRO A 75 -6.04 -17.73 -12.60
N HIS A 76 -5.03 -17.09 -12.00
CA HIS A 76 -4.44 -15.84 -12.49
C HIS A 76 -2.91 -15.96 -12.51
N MET A 77 -2.40 -16.97 -13.24
CA MET A 77 -0.96 -17.13 -13.41
C MET A 77 -0.39 -15.98 -14.24
N ALA A 78 0.71 -15.42 -13.77
CA ALA A 78 1.39 -14.28 -14.38
C ALA A 78 1.53 -14.44 -15.90
N GLY A 79 1.16 -13.40 -16.66
CA GLY A 79 1.33 -13.34 -18.12
C GLY A 79 0.29 -14.11 -18.93
N LEU A 80 -0.65 -14.82 -18.31
CA LEU A 80 -1.81 -15.40 -18.98
C LEU A 80 -2.95 -14.35 -19.11
N PRO A 81 -3.92 -14.55 -20.03
CA PRO A 81 -5.05 -13.63 -20.19
C PRO A 81 -5.84 -13.35 -18.90
N GLU A 82 -6.01 -14.37 -18.05
CA GLU A 82 -6.77 -14.27 -16.80
C GLU A 82 -6.08 -13.37 -15.75
N ASP A 83 -4.75 -13.28 -15.77
CA ASP A 83 -3.97 -12.33 -14.96
C ASP A 83 -4.22 -10.89 -15.42
N LEU A 84 -4.29 -10.66 -16.73
CA LEU A 84 -4.65 -9.36 -17.28
C LEU A 84 -6.07 -8.94 -16.89
N GLU A 85 -7.03 -9.86 -16.90
CA GLU A 85 -8.40 -9.60 -16.43
C GLU A 85 -8.41 -9.18 -14.96
N SER A 86 -7.66 -9.87 -14.11
CA SER A 86 -7.53 -9.54 -12.69
C SER A 86 -6.96 -8.13 -12.48
N ALA A 87 -5.93 -7.77 -13.24
CA ALA A 87 -5.38 -6.42 -13.23
C ALA A 87 -6.40 -5.36 -13.69
N GLN A 88 -7.23 -5.67 -14.69
CA GLN A 88 -8.31 -4.77 -15.14
C GLN A 88 -9.42 -4.58 -14.11
N VAL A 89 -9.76 -5.64 -13.35
CA VAL A 89 -10.72 -5.55 -12.25
C VAL A 89 -10.22 -4.58 -11.17
N ILE A 90 -8.95 -4.71 -10.77
CA ILE A 90 -8.33 -3.79 -9.79
C ILE A 90 -8.28 -2.36 -10.34
N GLU A 91 -7.83 -2.18 -11.59
CA GLU A 91 -7.76 -0.88 -12.25
C GLU A 91 -9.12 -0.18 -12.25
N LYS A 92 -10.20 -0.91 -12.59
CA LYS A 92 -11.57 -0.38 -12.62
C LYS A 92 -12.07 0.02 -11.23
N ARG A 93 -11.82 -0.83 -10.21
CA ARG A 93 -12.26 -0.57 -8.83
C ARG A 93 -11.58 0.69 -8.28
N TRP A 94 -10.27 0.79 -8.40
CA TRP A 94 -9.52 1.96 -7.95
C TRP A 94 -9.92 3.24 -8.67
N LYS A 95 -10.20 3.20 -9.98
CA LYS A 95 -10.75 4.35 -10.71
C LYS A 95 -12.14 4.75 -10.19
N THR A 96 -12.99 3.77 -9.90
CA THR A 96 -14.32 4.00 -9.31
C THR A 96 -14.21 4.65 -7.92
N ASP A 97 -13.22 4.25 -7.14
CA ASP A 97 -12.94 4.82 -5.80
C ASP A 97 -12.28 6.22 -5.86
N GLY A 98 -12.08 6.77 -7.06
CA GLY A 98 -11.55 8.12 -7.26
C GLY A 98 -10.03 8.22 -7.29
N LEU A 99 -9.31 7.09 -7.37
CA LEU A 99 -7.85 7.09 -7.48
C LEU A 99 -7.38 7.38 -8.90
N GLN A 100 -6.23 8.05 -9.01
CA GLN A 100 -5.49 8.14 -10.27
C GLN A 100 -4.70 6.85 -10.48
N VAL A 101 -5.05 6.09 -11.51
CA VAL A 101 -4.50 4.76 -11.76
C VAL A 101 -3.77 4.71 -13.09
N THR A 102 -2.55 4.18 -13.09
CA THR A 102 -1.78 3.86 -14.30
C THR A 102 -1.38 2.39 -14.26
N LYS A 103 -1.69 1.65 -15.32
CA LYS A 103 -1.24 0.27 -15.52
C LYS A 103 0.06 0.26 -16.33
N LEU A 104 1.08 -0.42 -15.82
CA LEU A 104 2.38 -0.56 -16.49
C LEU A 104 2.53 -1.98 -17.05
N LYS A 105 3.18 -2.09 -18.21
CA LYS A 105 3.47 -3.37 -18.86
C LYS A 105 4.99 -3.53 -19.03
N TYR A 106 5.49 -4.71 -18.69
CA TYR A 106 6.87 -5.10 -18.89
C TYR A 106 6.93 -6.37 -19.73
N ASN A 107 7.94 -6.46 -20.59
CA ASN A 107 8.25 -7.70 -21.29
C ASN A 107 9.34 -8.40 -20.46
N VAL A 108 8.95 -9.50 -19.81
CA VAL A 108 9.83 -10.29 -18.94
C VAL A 108 9.87 -11.73 -19.42
N LEU A 109 10.97 -12.42 -19.16
CA LEU A 109 11.08 -13.85 -19.43
C LEU A 109 10.25 -14.62 -18.39
N LEU A 110 9.27 -15.39 -18.84
CA LEU A 110 8.47 -16.29 -18.00
C LEU A 110 8.71 -17.74 -18.44
N SER A 111 8.29 -18.69 -17.60
CA SER A 111 8.42 -20.13 -17.85
C SER A 111 7.08 -20.81 -17.56
N TYR A 112 6.66 -21.70 -18.45
CA TYR A 112 5.42 -22.46 -18.36
C TYR A 112 5.67 -23.92 -18.73
N PRO A 113 4.88 -24.87 -18.19
CA PRO A 113 4.95 -26.27 -18.58
C PRO A 113 4.38 -26.49 -19.99
N ASP A 114 4.77 -27.61 -20.61
CA ASP A 114 4.06 -28.10 -21.79
C ASP A 114 2.75 -28.79 -21.34
N ASN A 115 1.62 -28.25 -21.79
CA ASN A 115 0.31 -28.79 -21.47
C ASN A 115 0.02 -30.13 -22.17
N ASN A 116 0.68 -30.41 -23.31
CA ASN A 116 0.54 -31.64 -24.07
C ASN A 116 1.50 -32.73 -23.58
N ASN A 117 2.61 -32.33 -22.96
CA ASN A 117 3.62 -33.23 -22.40
C ASN A 117 3.87 -32.92 -20.91
N PRO A 118 2.97 -33.33 -20.00
CA PRO A 118 3.11 -33.05 -18.58
C PRO A 118 4.39 -33.66 -17.99
N ASN A 119 5.03 -32.92 -17.08
CA ASN A 119 6.21 -33.41 -16.36
C ASN A 119 5.87 -34.64 -15.51
N ARG A 120 6.73 -35.65 -15.52
CA ARG A 120 6.54 -36.88 -14.74
C ARG A 120 7.85 -37.35 -14.13
N VAL A 121 7.73 -38.02 -12.98
CA VAL A 121 8.82 -38.79 -12.36
C VAL A 121 8.40 -40.25 -12.38
N THR A 122 9.32 -41.10 -12.82
CA THR A 122 9.08 -42.53 -13.04
C THR A 122 10.13 -43.35 -12.28
N LEU A 123 9.70 -44.37 -11.55
CA LEU A 123 10.57 -45.38 -10.97
C LEU A 123 10.67 -46.55 -11.96
N ILE A 124 11.89 -46.85 -12.40
CA ILE A 124 12.17 -47.88 -13.41
C ILE A 124 13.01 -48.99 -12.74
N SER A 125 12.66 -50.25 -12.98
CA SER A 125 13.45 -51.42 -12.55
C SER A 125 14.72 -51.60 -13.40
N ASP A 126 15.60 -52.47 -12.92
CA ASP A 126 16.81 -52.89 -13.63
C ASP A 126 16.56 -53.45 -15.04
N ASN A 127 15.42 -54.11 -15.26
CA ASN A 127 15.00 -54.63 -16.56
C ASN A 127 14.25 -53.60 -17.44
N GLY A 128 14.19 -52.32 -17.04
CA GLY A 128 13.57 -51.25 -17.81
C GLY A 128 12.05 -51.12 -17.67
N MET A 129 11.42 -51.85 -16.75
CA MET A 129 9.98 -51.77 -16.51
C MET A 129 9.61 -50.61 -15.58
N VAL A 130 8.52 -49.90 -15.90
CA VAL A 130 7.98 -48.85 -15.03
C VAL A 130 7.28 -49.47 -13.82
N ILE A 131 7.85 -49.26 -12.63
CA ILE A 131 7.27 -49.68 -11.35
C ILE A 131 6.24 -48.67 -10.85
N PHE A 132 6.53 -47.38 -11.04
CA PHE A 132 5.68 -46.29 -10.58
C PHE A 132 5.85 -45.06 -11.46
N GLN A 133 4.79 -44.27 -11.61
CA GLN A 133 4.82 -43.01 -12.33
C GLN A 133 3.90 -41.99 -11.65
N THR A 134 4.40 -40.76 -11.49
CA THR A 134 3.59 -39.65 -10.98
C THR A 134 2.48 -39.24 -11.95
N ALA A 135 1.37 -38.71 -11.43
CA ALA A 135 0.21 -38.29 -12.22
C ALA A 135 0.50 -37.19 -13.26
N GLY A 136 1.49 -36.31 -13.01
CA GLY A 136 1.89 -35.20 -13.89
C GLY A 136 0.89 -34.06 -14.02
N VAL A 137 -0.35 -34.28 -13.58
CA VAL A 137 -1.43 -33.30 -13.50
C VAL A 137 -2.16 -33.48 -12.16
N GLU A 138 -2.76 -32.42 -11.65
CA GLU A 138 -3.58 -32.51 -10.44
C GLU A 138 -4.88 -33.25 -10.74
N LYS A 139 -5.41 -33.95 -9.73
CA LYS A 139 -6.72 -34.59 -9.83
C LYS A 139 -7.79 -33.49 -9.79
N ILE A 140 -8.61 -33.42 -10.83
CA ILE A 140 -9.80 -32.57 -10.84
C ILE A 140 -10.77 -33.07 -9.78
N TYR A 141 -11.15 -32.20 -8.85
CA TYR A 141 -12.09 -32.53 -7.78
C TYR A 141 -13.54 -32.28 -8.20
N ASP A 142 -13.78 -31.22 -8.97
CA ASP A 142 -15.09 -30.83 -9.48
C ASP A 142 -14.99 -30.52 -10.99
N SER A 143 -15.97 -30.99 -11.76
CA SER A 143 -16.15 -30.66 -13.18
C SER A 143 -16.26 -29.16 -13.48
N THR A 144 -16.64 -28.35 -12.49
CA THR A 144 -16.69 -26.88 -12.63
C THR A 144 -15.34 -26.19 -12.40
N GLN A 145 -14.31 -26.94 -11.96
CA GLN A 145 -13.00 -26.40 -11.66
C GLN A 145 -12.36 -25.82 -12.94
N PRO A 146 -11.93 -24.54 -12.93
CA PRO A 146 -11.28 -23.94 -14.08
C PRO A 146 -9.95 -24.64 -14.36
N LYS A 147 -9.57 -24.69 -15.63
CA LYS A 147 -8.32 -25.33 -16.06
C LYS A 147 -7.13 -24.57 -15.46
N THR A 148 -6.27 -25.28 -14.74
CA THR A 148 -5.03 -24.75 -14.16
C THR A 148 -3.83 -25.22 -14.98
N VAL A 149 -2.67 -24.62 -14.74
CA VAL A 149 -1.41 -25.13 -15.31
C VAL A 149 -0.98 -26.41 -14.60
N ASN A 150 -0.28 -27.27 -15.34
CA ASN A 150 0.28 -28.49 -14.76
C ASN A 150 1.38 -28.17 -13.73
N PRO A 151 1.59 -29.01 -12.70
CA PRO A 151 2.70 -28.85 -11.78
C PRO A 151 4.06 -28.84 -12.50
N PHE A 152 4.88 -27.84 -12.18
CA PHE A 152 6.21 -27.68 -12.77
C PHE A 152 7.10 -26.82 -11.87
N LEU A 153 8.40 -26.85 -12.15
CA LEU A 153 9.37 -25.95 -11.54
C LEU A 153 9.75 -24.89 -12.58
N ALA A 154 9.44 -23.63 -12.31
CA ALA A 154 9.72 -22.55 -13.26
C ALA A 154 11.23 -22.43 -13.53
N TYR A 155 11.57 -22.17 -14.80
CA TYR A 155 12.93 -21.99 -15.31
C TYR A 155 13.83 -23.23 -15.33
N THR A 156 13.32 -24.43 -15.02
CA THR A 156 14.10 -25.65 -15.23
C THR A 156 14.28 -25.95 -16.72
N PRO A 157 15.46 -26.45 -17.13
CA PRO A 157 15.65 -26.93 -18.49
C PRO A 157 14.74 -28.15 -18.77
N ASN A 158 14.36 -28.33 -20.02
CA ASN A 158 13.70 -29.54 -20.48
C ASN A 158 14.73 -30.69 -20.56
N GLY A 159 14.37 -31.87 -20.05
CA GLY A 159 15.17 -33.07 -20.18
C GLY A 159 14.51 -34.29 -19.55
N THR A 160 14.80 -35.47 -20.09
CA THR A 160 14.55 -36.77 -19.47
C THR A 160 15.89 -37.40 -19.17
N VAL A 161 16.08 -37.87 -17.93
CA VAL A 161 17.32 -38.48 -17.44
C VAL A 161 17.07 -39.92 -17.02
#